data_AF-A0A484Z1B1-F1
#
_entry.id   AF-A0A484Z1B1-F1
#
_cell.length_a   1.000
_cell.length_b   1.000
_cell.length_c   1.000
_cell.angle_alpha   90.00
_cell.angle_beta   90.00
_cell.angle_gamma   90.00
#
_symmetry.space_group_name_H-M   'P 1'
#
loop_
_entity.id
_entity.type
_entity.pdbx_description
1 polymer ?
#
loop_
_entity_poly.entity_id
_entity_poly.type
_entity_poly.pdbx_seq_one_letter_code
_entity_poly.pdbx_strand_id
1 'polypeptide(L)'
;MLGKAGFPPAAVFVATCLVAGFGSLLMGLWANLPMAIGCAISLTAFTAFSLVLGQQISVPVALGAVFLMGVIFTAISVTGVRTWILRNLPMGIAHGTGIGIGLFLLLIAANGVGMVIKNPIEGLPVALGAFTSFPVMMSLLGLAVIFGLEKCRVPGGILLVIIAISIIGLIFDQR
;
A
#
# COMPACT_ATOMS: atom_id res chain seq x y z
N MET A 1 -7.96 5.05 -0.32
CA MET A 1 -8.30 4.17 -1.46
C MET A 1 -9.63 3.47 -1.22
N LEU A 2 -9.75 2.63 -0.18
CA LEU A 2 -10.99 1.94 0.18
C LEU A 2 -12.17 2.89 0.46
N GLY A 3 -11.94 4.05 1.09
CA GLY A 3 -12.99 5.06 1.27
C GLY A 3 -13.60 5.59 -0.05
N LYS A 4 -12.81 5.69 -1.13
CA LYS A 4 -13.30 6.07 -2.46
C LYS A 4 -14.13 4.96 -3.12
N ALA A 5 -13.99 3.72 -2.65
CA ALA A 5 -14.75 2.56 -3.08
C ALA A 5 -16.01 2.28 -2.23
N GLY A 6 -16.42 3.23 -1.38
CA GLY A 6 -17.62 3.09 -0.55
C GLY A 6 -17.43 2.30 0.74
N PHE A 7 -16.18 1.98 1.13
CA PHE A 7 -15.92 1.40 2.44
C PHE A 7 -15.98 2.49 3.53
N PRO A 8 -16.55 2.20 4.72
CA PRO A 8 -16.51 3.11 5.85
C PRO A 8 -15.05 3.37 6.30
N PRO A 9 -14.49 4.58 6.08
CA PRO A 9 -13.06 4.81 6.21
C PRO A 9 -12.56 4.64 7.65
N ALA A 10 -13.35 5.08 8.64
CA ALA A 10 -13.02 4.92 10.05
C ALA A 10 -12.97 3.45 10.47
N ALA A 11 -13.96 2.65 10.06
CA ALA A 11 -14.02 1.23 10.41
C ALA A 11 -12.86 0.44 9.78
N VAL A 12 -12.54 0.70 8.50
CA VAL A 12 -11.42 0.06 7.82
C VAL A 12 -10.08 0.45 8.44
N PHE A 13 -9.89 1.72 8.80
CA PHE A 13 -8.69 2.19 9.47
C PHE A 13 -8.47 1.48 10.81
N VAL A 14 -9.49 1.50 11.68
CA VAL A 14 -9.44 0.84 13.00
C VAL A 14 -9.20 -0.66 12.85
N ALA A 15 -9.92 -1.33 11.95
CA ALA A 15 -9.74 -2.76 11.70
C ALA A 15 -8.31 -3.09 11.23
N THR A 16 -7.74 -2.28 10.33
CA THR A 16 -6.38 -2.49 9.82
C THR A 16 -5.34 -2.30 10.91
N CYS A 17 -5.45 -1.23 11.71
CA CYS A 17 -4.54 -0.99 12.84
C CYS A 17 -4.61 -2.11 13.89
N LEU A 18 -5.82 -2.57 14.21
CA LEU A 18 -6.03 -3.62 15.20
C LEU A 18 -5.49 -4.98 14.73
N VAL A 19 -5.73 -5.34 13.46
CA VAL A 19 -5.21 -6.58 12.86
C VAL A 19 -3.68 -6.53 12.71
N ALA A 20 -3.12 -5.41 12.24
CA ALA A 20 -1.67 -5.24 12.10
C ALA A 20 -0.96 -5.26 13.47
N GLY A 21 -1.53 -4.58 14.47
CA GLY A 21 -1.02 -4.56 15.84
C GLY A 21 -1.09 -5.95 16.48
N PHE A 22 -2.26 -6.59 16.44
CA PHE A 22 -2.43 -7.94 16.98
C PHE A 22 -1.56 -8.97 16.26
N GLY A 23 -1.47 -8.91 14.93
CA GLY A 23 -0.62 -9.80 14.15
C GLY A 23 0.87 -9.63 14.48
N SER A 24 1.34 -8.38 14.60
CA SER A 24 2.72 -8.10 14.99
C SER A 24 3.02 -8.56 16.42
N LEU A 25 2.05 -8.39 17.33
CA LEU A 25 2.15 -8.86 18.72
C LEU A 25 2.26 -10.39 18.79
N LEU A 26 1.43 -11.09 18.02
CA LEU A 26 1.46 -12.55 17.92
C LEU A 26 2.80 -13.05 17.38
N MET A 27 3.35 -12.39 16.35
CA MET A 27 4.65 -12.75 15.77
C MET A 27 5.81 -12.48 16.74
N GLY A 28 5.74 -11.39 17.51
CA GLY A 28 6.73 -11.06 18.52
C GLY A 28 6.72 -12.01 19.72
N LEU A 29 5.55 -12.29 20.31
CA LEU A 29 5.43 -13.07 21.55
C LEU A 29 5.40 -14.58 21.33
N TRP A 30 4.73 -15.05 20.28
CA TRP A 30 4.54 -16.49 20.07
C TRP A 30 5.59 -17.07 19.13
N ALA A 31 5.89 -16.38 18.03
CA ALA A 31 6.85 -16.86 17.05
C ALA A 31 8.29 -16.42 17.34
N ASN A 32 8.53 -15.52 18.31
CA ASN A 32 9.84 -14.93 18.62
C ASN A 32 10.59 -14.42 17.38
N LEU A 33 9.84 -13.91 16.39
CA LEU A 33 10.39 -13.38 15.15
C LEU A 33 10.19 -11.86 15.14
N PRO A 34 11.25 -11.05 14.96
CA PRO A 34 11.16 -9.59 14.92
C PRO A 34 10.60 -9.12 13.57
N MET A 35 9.35 -9.50 13.27
CA MET A 35 8.65 -9.17 12.03
C MET A 35 7.38 -8.38 12.34
N ALA A 36 7.30 -7.16 11.78
CA ALA A 36 6.09 -6.38 11.78
C ALA A 36 5.15 -6.86 10.66
N ILE A 37 3.90 -7.11 11.01
CA ILE A 37 2.86 -7.49 10.05
C ILE A 37 2.19 -6.21 9.55
N GLY A 38 2.35 -5.92 8.26
CA GLY A 38 1.72 -4.80 7.58
C GLY A 38 0.50 -5.23 6.75
N CYS A 39 -0.29 -4.25 6.33
CA CYS A 39 -1.35 -4.46 5.36
C CYS A 39 -0.77 -4.58 3.94
N ALA A 40 -1.30 -5.51 3.14
CA ALA A 40 -0.91 -5.65 1.73
C ALA A 40 -1.57 -4.57 0.86
N ILE A 41 -0.90 -3.42 0.70
CA ILE A 41 -1.44 -2.24 0.02
C ILE A 41 -1.85 -2.55 -1.44
N SER A 42 -1.07 -3.34 -2.18
CA SER A 42 -1.38 -3.68 -3.59
C SER A 42 -2.71 -4.42 -3.75
N LEU A 43 -3.01 -5.36 -2.86
CA LEU A 43 -4.29 -6.07 -2.83
C LEU A 43 -5.45 -5.13 -2.45
N THR A 44 -5.23 -4.20 -1.51
CA THR A 44 -6.25 -3.18 -1.18
C THR A 44 -6.54 -2.22 -2.34
N ALA A 45 -5.53 -1.92 -3.16
CA ALA A 45 -5.70 -1.10 -4.35
C ALA A 45 -6.45 -1.86 -5.46
N PHE A 46 -6.11 -3.14 -5.69
CA PHE A 46 -6.81 -4.00 -6.64
C PHE A 46 -8.29 -4.17 -6.27
N THR A 47 -8.58 -4.47 -5.00
CA THR A 47 -9.96 -4.62 -4.52
C THR A 47 -10.76 -3.33 -4.66
N ALA A 48 -10.20 -2.18 -4.30
CA ALA A 48 -10.88 -0.90 -4.43
C ALA A 48 -11.08 -0.48 -5.89
N PHE A 49 -10.01 -0.42 -6.68
CA PHE A 49 -10.05 0.17 -8.03
C PHE A 49 -10.50 -0.81 -9.11
N SER A 50 -10.07 -2.07 -9.06
CA SER A 50 -10.40 -3.05 -10.10
C SER A 50 -11.72 -3.76 -9.82
N LEU A 51 -11.94 -4.29 -8.61
CA LEU A 51 -13.16 -5.04 -8.29
C LEU A 51 -14.36 -4.12 -8.03
N VAL A 52 -14.23 -3.19 -7.10
CA VAL A 52 -15.38 -2.37 -6.68
C VAL A 52 -15.65 -1.25 -7.67
N LEU A 53 -14.66 -0.40 -8.00
CA LEU A 53 -14.88 0.67 -8.98
C LEU A 53 -14.96 0.17 -10.42
N GLY A 54 -14.08 -0.76 -10.82
CA GLY A 54 -13.98 -1.22 -12.20
C GLY A 54 -15.09 -2.18 -12.63
N GLN A 55 -15.40 -3.18 -11.79
CA GLN A 55 -16.41 -4.20 -12.08
C GLN A 55 -17.75 -3.96 -11.36
N GLN A 56 -17.88 -2.87 -10.59
CA GLN A 56 -19.10 -2.50 -9.85
C GLN A 56 -19.60 -3.60 -8.90
N ILE A 57 -18.68 -4.42 -8.37
CA ILE A 57 -19.01 -5.48 -7.41
C ILE A 57 -19.31 -4.84 -6.05
N SER A 58 -20.34 -5.33 -5.36
CA SER A 58 -20.70 -4.83 -4.04
C SER A 58 -19.60 -5.11 -3.00
N VAL A 59 -19.39 -4.15 -2.09
CA VAL A 59 -18.38 -4.23 -1.02
C VAL A 59 -18.44 -5.53 -0.21
N PRO A 60 -19.63 -6.04 0.20
CA PRO A 60 -19.71 -7.30 0.94
C PRO A 60 -19.22 -8.51 0.14
N VAL A 61 -19.50 -8.55 -1.17
CA VAL A 61 -19.05 -9.65 -2.04
C VAL A 61 -17.54 -9.60 -2.24
N ALA A 62 -16.98 -8.40 -2.45
CA ALA A 62 -15.53 -8.23 -2.55
C ALA A 62 -14.82 -8.66 -1.25
N LEU A 63 -15.34 -8.29 -0.08
CA LEU A 63 -14.81 -8.72 1.22
C LEU A 63 -14.94 -10.24 1.42
N GLY A 64 -16.05 -10.84 1.00
CA GLY A 64 -16.24 -12.29 1.03
C GLY A 64 -15.20 -13.04 0.19
N ALA A 65 -14.90 -12.53 -1.01
CA ALA A 65 -13.87 -13.09 -1.87
C ALA A 65 -12.47 -12.99 -1.23
N VAL A 66 -12.13 -11.85 -0.63
CA VAL A 66 -10.85 -11.65 0.07
C VAL A 66 -10.74 -12.58 1.29
N PHE A 67 -11.82 -12.74 2.05
CA PHE A 67 -11.86 -13.66 3.18
C PHE A 67 -11.63 -15.11 2.74
N LEU A 68 -12.35 -15.56 1.70
CA LEU A 68 -12.20 -16.91 1.15
C LEU A 68 -10.78 -17.15 0.62
N MET A 69 -10.19 -16.16 -0.06
CA MET A 69 -8.79 -16.19 -0.49
C MET A 69 -7.85 -16.36 0.71
N GLY A 70 -8.09 -15.66 1.82
CA GLY A 70 -7.32 -15.81 3.05
C GLY A 70 -7.42 -17.21 3.68
N VAL A 71 -8.63 -17.79 3.70
CA VAL A 71 -8.84 -19.16 4.20
C VAL A 71 -8.11 -20.19 3.33
N ILE A 72 -8.25 -20.09 2.00
CA ILE A 72 -7.56 -20.96 1.05
C ILE A 72 -6.04 -20.82 1.21
N PHE A 73 -5.53 -19.59 1.28
CA PHE A 73 -4.10 -19.33 1.46
C PHE A 73 -3.57 -19.90 2.78
N THR A 74 -4.36 -19.85 3.85
CA THR A 74 -4.01 -20.45 5.15
C THR A 74 -3.93 -21.97 5.03
N ALA A 75 -4.90 -22.61 4.38
CA ALA A 75 -4.87 -24.06 4.15
C ALA A 75 -3.64 -24.50 3.31
N ILE A 76 -3.33 -23.75 2.25
CA ILE A 76 -2.12 -23.97 1.43
C ILE A 76 -0.83 -23.75 2.23
N SER A 77 -0.82 -22.77 3.14
CA SER A 77 0.33 -22.49 3.99
C SER A 77 0.56 -23.58 5.04
N VAL A 78 -0.50 -24.16 5.62
CA VAL A 78 -0.40 -25.24 6.60
C VAL A 78 0.03 -26.56 5.94
N THR A 79 -0.43 -26.82 4.71
CA THR A 79 -0.06 -28.03 3.94
C THR A 79 1.37 -28.01 3.38
N GLY A 80 2.14 -26.93 3.58
CA GLY A 80 3.55 -26.84 3.17
C GLY A 80 3.78 -26.56 1.68
N VAL A 81 2.70 -26.47 0.88
CA VAL A 81 2.74 -26.18 -0.56
C VAL A 81 3.39 -24.83 -0.84
N ARG A 82 3.24 -23.84 0.05
CA ARG A 82 3.91 -22.54 -0.04
C ARG A 82 5.43 -22.67 -0.20
N THR A 83 6.06 -23.51 0.61
CA THR A 83 7.53 -23.69 0.60
C THR A 83 7.97 -24.42 -0.67
N TRP A 84 7.14 -25.33 -1.19
CA TRP A 84 7.37 -26.00 -2.47
C TRP A 84 7.32 -25.02 -3.63
N ILE A 85 6.33 -24.11 -3.68
CA ILE A 85 6.22 -23.09 -4.73
C ILE A 85 7.46 -22.18 -4.71
N LEU A 86 7.86 -21.68 -3.53
CA LEU A 86 9.00 -20.77 -3.40
C LEU A 86 10.32 -21.41 -3.85
N ARG A 87 10.51 -22.72 -3.67
CA ARG A 87 11.70 -23.45 -4.13
C ARG A 87 11.75 -23.64 -5.64
N ASN A 88 10.59 -23.75 -6.28
CA ASN A 88 10.50 -23.95 -7.73
C ASN A 88 10.37 -22.63 -8.51
N LEU A 89 10.26 -21.50 -7.81
CA LEU A 89 10.13 -20.20 -8.44
C LEU A 89 11.50 -19.72 -8.97
N PRO A 90 11.67 -19.52 -10.28
CA PRO A 90 12.91 -18.99 -10.81
C PRO A 90 13.14 -17.56 -10.29
N MET A 91 14.38 -17.26 -9.91
CA MET A 91 14.75 -15.96 -9.33
C MET A 91 14.36 -14.76 -10.20
N GLY A 92 14.29 -14.93 -11.53
CA GLY A 92 13.82 -13.89 -12.45
C GLY A 92 12.36 -13.48 -12.21
N ILE A 93 11.46 -14.43 -11.94
CA ILE A 93 10.04 -14.14 -11.66
C ILE A 93 9.90 -13.47 -10.29
N ALA A 94 10.69 -13.91 -9.30
CA ALA A 94 10.69 -13.32 -7.96
C ALA A 94 11.09 -11.84 -7.99
N HIS A 95 12.18 -11.50 -8.67
CA HIS A 95 12.62 -10.11 -8.84
C HIS A 95 11.64 -9.29 -9.67
N GLY A 96 11.15 -9.84 -10.79
CA GLY A 96 10.17 -9.16 -11.64
C GLY A 96 8.88 -8.81 -10.88
N THR A 97 8.42 -9.72 -10.02
CA THR A 97 7.24 -9.51 -9.19
C THR A 97 7.48 -8.41 -8.15
N GLY A 98 8.65 -8.40 -7.51
CA GLY A 98 9.04 -7.33 -6.56
C GLY A 98 9.08 -5.95 -7.22
N ILE A 99 9.72 -5.84 -8.39
CA ILE A 99 9.81 -4.59 -9.17
C ILE A 99 8.41 -4.14 -9.62
N GLY A 100 7.58 -5.08 -10.12
CA GLY A 100 6.23 -4.79 -10.57
C GLY A 100 5.33 -4.25 -9.46
N ILE A 101 5.36 -4.85 -8.27
CA ILE A 101 4.60 -4.36 -7.11
C ILE A 101 5.10 -2.97 -6.69
N GLY A 102 6.41 -2.74 -6.68
CA GLY A 102 7.00 -1.44 -6.36
C GLY A 102 6.56 -0.33 -7.32
N LEU A 103 6.69 -0.58 -8.63
CA LEU A 103 6.27 0.38 -9.66
C LEU A 103 4.76 0.62 -9.64
N PHE A 104 3.95 -0.41 -9.35
CA PHE A 104 2.51 -0.28 -9.22
C PHE A 104 2.12 0.61 -8.02
N LEU A 105 2.75 0.41 -6.86
CA LEU A 105 2.53 1.26 -5.68
C LEU A 105 3.00 2.69 -5.93
N LEU A 106 4.11 2.87 -6.64
CA LEU A 106 4.61 4.19 -7.02
C LEU A 106 3.62 4.93 -7.93
N LEU A 107 3.03 4.24 -8.91
CA LEU A 107 2.01 4.82 -9.77
C LEU A 107 0.76 5.26 -8.97
N ILE A 108 0.31 4.43 -8.04
CA ILE A 108 -0.84 4.76 -7.19
C ILE A 108 -0.53 5.97 -6.29
N ALA A 109 0.67 6.01 -5.69
CA ALA A 109 1.11 7.14 -4.86
C ALA A 109 1.21 8.44 -5.68
N ALA A 110 1.83 8.36 -6.87
CA ALA A 110 1.95 9.50 -7.78
C ALA A 110 0.58 10.01 -8.26
N ASN A 111 -0.39 9.12 -8.47
CA ASN A 111 -1.77 9.51 -8.76
C ASN A 111 -2.47 10.14 -7.55
N GLY A 112 -2.24 9.61 -6.35
CA GLY A 112 -2.81 10.14 -5.11
C GLY A 112 -2.40 11.58 -4.81
N VAL A 113 -1.17 11.96 -5.19
CA VAL A 113 -0.62 13.31 -4.99
C VAL A 113 -0.92 14.24 -6.19
N GLY A 114 -1.41 13.70 -7.31
CA GLY A 114 -1.68 14.48 -8.53
C GLY A 114 -0.46 14.72 -9.41
N MET A 115 0.64 14.00 -9.19
CA MET A 115 1.83 14.01 -10.06
C MET A 115 1.54 13.31 -11.39
N VAL A 116 0.73 12.24 -11.35
CA VAL A 116 0.25 11.51 -12.53
C VAL A 116 -1.27 11.60 -12.58
N ILE A 117 -1.79 12.24 -13.62
CA ILE A 117 -3.23 12.40 -13.84
C ILE A 117 -3.69 11.54 -15.01
N LYS A 118 -4.99 11.18 -15.01
CA LYS A 118 -5.61 10.50 -16.14
C LYS A 118 -5.61 11.47 -17.32
N ASN A 119 -5.00 11.07 -18.44
CA ASN A 119 -5.03 11.88 -19.64
C ASN A 119 -6.43 11.83 -20.25
N PRO A 120 -7.06 12.98 -20.59
CA PRO A 120 -8.30 13.01 -21.36
C PRO A 120 -8.11 12.73 -22.85
N ILE A 121 -6.88 12.71 -23.37
CA ILE A 121 -6.57 12.51 -24.79
C ILE A 121 -6.48 11.01 -25.12
N GLU A 122 -7.19 10.56 -26.16
CA GLU A 122 -7.11 9.19 -26.67
C GLU A 122 -5.69 8.88 -27.17
N GLY A 123 -5.01 7.91 -26.54
CA GLY A 123 -3.71 7.40 -26.98
C GLY A 123 -2.64 7.29 -25.87
N LEU A 124 -2.72 8.10 -24.82
CA LEU A 124 -1.83 7.97 -23.65
C LEU A 124 -2.65 7.78 -22.38
N PRO A 125 -2.48 6.69 -21.61
CA PRO A 125 -3.28 6.45 -20.40
C PRO A 125 -2.94 7.39 -19.22
N VAL A 126 -1.76 8.02 -19.25
CA VAL A 126 -1.24 8.89 -18.18
C VAL A 126 -0.71 10.20 -18.74
N ALA A 127 -0.98 11.30 -18.03
CA ALA A 127 -0.43 12.62 -18.29
C ALA A 127 0.27 13.15 -17.03
N LEU A 128 1.25 14.03 -17.24
CA LEU A 128 1.92 14.73 -16.16
C LEU A 128 0.97 15.77 -15.56
N GLY A 129 0.78 15.73 -14.25
CA GLY A 129 0.00 16.70 -13.52
C GLY A 129 0.75 18.02 -13.27
N ALA A 130 0.15 18.90 -12.49
CA ALA A 130 0.77 20.17 -12.13
C ALA A 130 1.90 19.95 -11.09
N PHE A 131 3.14 19.93 -11.55
CA PHE A 131 4.33 19.77 -10.70
C PHE A 131 4.51 20.88 -9.65
N THR A 132 3.95 22.07 -9.90
CA THR A 132 4.00 23.22 -8.99
C THR A 132 2.92 23.17 -7.91
N SER A 133 2.10 22.13 -7.87
CA SER A 133 1.08 21.98 -6.82
C SER A 133 1.73 21.63 -5.48
N PHE A 134 1.20 22.22 -4.41
CA PHE A 134 1.67 22.03 -3.04
C PHE A 134 1.82 20.54 -2.64
N PRO A 135 0.87 19.63 -2.96
CA PRO A 135 1.00 18.21 -2.63
C PRO A 135 2.19 17.54 -3.33
N VAL A 136 2.43 17.84 -4.61
CA VAL A 136 3.51 17.22 -5.40
C VAL A 136 4.87 17.63 -4.86
N MET A 137 5.04 18.92 -4.55
CA MET A 137 6.28 19.44 -3.99
C MET A 137 6.57 18.87 -2.60
N MET A 138 5.54 18.73 -1.74
CA MET A 138 5.70 18.12 -0.41
C MET A 138 6.05 16.62 -0.50
N SER A 139 5.48 15.89 -1.45
CA SER A 139 5.83 14.48 -1.69
C SER A 139 7.29 14.31 -2.16
N LEU A 140 7.74 15.15 -3.10
CA LEU A 140 9.13 15.12 -3.59
C LEU A 140 10.14 15.53 -2.51
N LEU A 141 9.83 16.59 -1.75
CA LEU A 141 10.67 17.04 -0.64
C LEU A 141 10.71 15.96 0.45
N GLY A 142 9.57 15.36 0.79
CA GLY A 142 9.51 14.26 1.73
C GLY A 142 10.34 13.05 1.31
N LEU A 143 10.25 12.66 0.04
CA LEU A 143 11.05 11.58 -0.52
C LEU A 143 12.56 11.89 -0.45
N ALA A 144 12.96 13.12 -0.78
CA ALA A 144 14.35 13.57 -0.69
C ALA A 144 14.87 13.53 0.76
N VAL A 145 14.04 13.95 1.72
CA VAL A 145 14.38 13.92 3.15
C VAL A 145 14.47 12.47 3.67
N ILE A 146 13.58 11.57 3.23
CA ILE A 146 13.67 10.14 3.56
C ILE A 146 15.01 9.57 3.09
N PHE A 147 15.40 9.79 1.84
CA PHE A 147 16.70 9.32 1.33
C PHE A 147 17.88 9.92 2.10
N GLY A 148 17.78 11.20 2.50
CA GLY A 148 18.78 11.86 3.34
C GLY A 148 18.93 11.20 4.72
N LEU A 149 17.82 10.98 5.43
CA LEU A 149 17.82 10.34 6.75
C LEU A 149 18.21 8.86 6.69
N GLU A 150 17.84 8.16 5.63
CA GLU A 150 18.20 6.76 5.39
C GLU A 150 19.72 6.64 5.17
N LYS A 151 20.31 7.56 4.38
CA LYS A 151 21.78 7.65 4.23
C LYS A 151 22.48 7.96 5.56
N CYS A 152 21.87 8.79 6.40
CA CYS A 152 22.35 9.08 7.76
C CYS A 152 22.08 7.95 8.78
N ARG A 153 21.46 6.83 8.36
CA ARG A 153 21.13 5.66 9.20
C ARG A 153 20.38 6.01 10.50
N VAL A 154 19.49 7.01 10.44
CA VAL A 154 18.68 7.40 11.61
C VAL A 154 17.57 6.35 11.84
N PRO A 155 17.50 5.72 13.03
CA PRO A 155 16.44 4.76 13.32
C PRO A 155 15.07 5.45 13.28
N GLY A 156 14.15 4.94 12.47
CA GLY A 156 12.80 5.52 12.33
C GLY A 156 12.72 6.76 11.43
N GLY A 157 13.72 7.01 10.58
CA GLY A 157 13.75 8.19 9.69
C GLY A 157 12.47 8.37 8.86
N ILE A 158 11.91 7.28 8.31
CA ILE A 158 10.67 7.32 7.54
C ILE A 158 9.50 7.87 8.39
N LEU A 159 9.36 7.42 9.64
CA LEU A 159 8.27 7.84 10.53
C LEU A 159 8.41 9.33 10.90
N LEU A 160 9.63 9.79 11.21
CA LEU A 160 9.89 11.20 11.53
C LEU A 160 9.52 12.11 10.36
N VAL A 161 9.82 11.70 9.13
CA VAL A 161 9.45 12.48 7.94
C VAL A 161 7.94 12.52 7.74
N ILE A 162 7.24 11.40 7.92
CA ILE A 162 5.77 11.37 7.85
C ILE A 162 5.15 12.33 8.87
N ILE A 163 5.64 12.34 10.12
CA ILE A 163 5.17 13.25 11.17
C ILE A 163 5.46 14.70 10.79
N ALA A 164 6.68 15.02 10.35
CA ALA A 164 7.07 16.37 9.98
C ALA A 164 6.21 16.93 8.83
N ILE A 165 6.02 16.14 7.77
CA ILE A 165 5.18 16.52 6.62
C ILE A 165 3.72 16.66 7.04
N SER A 166 3.23 15.78 7.92
CA SER A 166 1.84 15.87 8.42
C SER A 166 1.61 17.16 9.21
N ILE A 167 2.57 17.56 10.05
CA ILE A 167 2.50 18.83 10.80
C ILE A 167 2.54 20.03 9.85
N ILE A 168 3.45 20.03 8.87
CA ILE A 168 3.54 21.08 7.84
C ILE A 168 2.23 21.14 7.04
N GLY A 169 1.67 19.98 6.69
CA GLY A 169 0.38 19.86 6.02
C GLY A 169 -0.76 20.49 6.83
N LEU A 170 -0.86 20.20 8.12
CA LEU A 170 -1.89 20.77 9.00
C LEU A 170 -1.79 22.29 9.16
N ILE A 171 -0.57 22.85 9.07
CA ILE A 171 -0.35 24.31 9.17
C ILE A 171 -0.73 25.02 7.88
N PHE A 172 -0.41 24.43 6.72
CA PHE A 172 -0.60 25.05 5.41
C PHE A 172 -1.96 24.72 4.76
N ASP A 173 -2.59 23.61 5.13
CA ASP A 173 -3.85 23.12 4.55
C ASP A 173 -4.89 22.99 5.68
N GLN A 174 -5.69 24.05 5.87
CA GLN A 174 -6.72 24.15 6.92
C GLN A 174 -8.11 23.66 6.45
N ARG A 175 -8.20 22.85 5.39
CA ARG A 175 -9.46 22.33 4.83
C ARG A 175 -9.64 20.83 5.04
#